data_AF-A0A9Q1BB85-F1
#
_entry.id   AF-A0A9Q1BB85-F1
#
_cell.length_a   1.000
_cell.length_b   1.000
_cell.length_c   1.000
_cell.angle_alpha   90.00
_cell.angle_beta   90.00
_cell.angle_gamma   90.00
#
_symmetry.space_group_name_H-M   'P 1'
#
loop_
_entity.id
_entity.type
_entity.pdbx_description
1 polymer ?
#
loop_
_entity_poly.entity_id
_entity_poly.type
_entity_poly.pdbx_seq_one_letter_code
_entity_poly.pdbx_strand_id
1 'polypeptide(L)'
;MDAQQLSLLQQFVSLCKKNPMVLHAPELKFYKDWLESLGANIPPPPKTPPSEDAASKQNTSQEADSTTTGPAGEAKEPEPEPEPEPEPEPEVESEESDIEIDMEGVIEGDTGGPLEMGDESLEVTEEMMDEANSKRTEAMSAMSDGNLDDALALFTEAIKKNPHSALLYAKRAR
;
A
#
# COMPACT_ATOMS: atom_id res chain seq x y z
N MET A 1 -2.80 -3.38 13.49
CA MET A 1 -3.17 -2.11 12.83
C MET A 1 -2.47 -1.00 13.58
N ASP A 2 -1.51 -0.36 12.92
CA ASP A 2 -0.78 0.78 13.46
C ASP A 2 -1.67 2.03 13.58
N ALA A 3 -1.36 2.95 14.48
CA ALA A 3 -2.08 4.22 14.64
C ALA A 3 -2.07 5.08 13.36
N GLN A 4 -0.99 5.05 12.59
CA GLN A 4 -0.87 5.74 11.32
C GLN A 4 -1.78 5.11 10.24
N GLN A 5 -1.84 3.77 10.20
CA GLN A 5 -2.72 3.04 9.27
C GLN A 5 -4.20 3.32 9.56
N LEU A 6 -4.58 3.40 10.84
CA LEU A 6 -5.94 3.77 11.23
C LEU A 6 -6.29 5.22 10.84
N SER A 7 -5.34 6.14 10.99
CA SER A 7 -5.53 7.54 10.55
C SER A 7 -5.72 7.63 9.03
N LEU A 8 -4.91 6.92 8.26
CA LEU A 8 -5.01 6.90 6.80
C LEU A 8 -6.35 6.31 6.33
N LEU A 9 -6.79 5.21 6.96
CA LEU A 9 -8.09 4.60 6.68
C LEU A 9 -9.24 5.56 6.97
N GLN A 10 -9.19 6.29 8.10
CA GLN A 10 -10.21 7.30 8.43
C GLN A 10 -10.28 8.43 7.40
N GLN A 11 -9.12 8.87 6.88
CA GLN A 11 -9.07 9.88 5.82
C GLN A 11 -9.67 9.34 4.52
N PHE A 12 -9.34 8.11 4.14
CA PHE A 12 -9.90 7.45 2.95
C PHE A 12 -11.43 7.31 3.05
N VAL A 13 -11.95 6.85 4.18
CA VAL A 13 -13.41 6.77 4.42
C VAL A 13 -14.05 8.16 4.33
N SER A 14 -13.39 9.21 4.83
CA SER A 14 -13.87 10.59 4.72
C SER A 14 -13.88 11.07 3.26
N LEU A 15 -12.94 10.62 2.44
CA LEU A 15 -12.86 10.92 1.01
C LEU A 15 -13.98 10.22 0.23
N CYS A 16 -14.26 8.94 0.50
CA CYS A 16 -15.39 8.22 -0.08
C CYS A 16 -16.75 8.87 0.24
N LYS A 17 -16.91 9.43 1.45
CA LYS A 17 -18.13 10.17 1.84
C LYS A 17 -18.28 11.50 1.08
N LYS A 18 -17.18 12.19 0.80
CA LYS A 18 -17.18 13.47 0.08
C LYS A 18 -17.34 13.26 -1.43
N ASN A 19 -16.76 12.19 -1.97
CA ASN A 19 -16.83 11.86 -3.38
C ASN A 19 -17.08 10.35 -3.57
N PRO A 20 -18.36 9.95 -3.66
CA PRO A 20 -18.74 8.55 -3.90
C PRO A 20 -18.25 7.99 -5.25
N MET A 21 -17.77 8.86 -6.16
CA MET A 21 -17.26 8.45 -7.47
C MET A 21 -15.95 7.66 -7.40
N VAL A 22 -15.19 7.82 -6.32
CA VAL A 22 -13.92 7.11 -6.12
C VAL A 22 -14.14 5.61 -5.97
N LEU A 23 -15.32 5.19 -5.50
CA LEU A 23 -15.71 3.78 -5.40
C LEU A 23 -15.93 3.11 -6.77
N HIS A 24 -16.06 3.90 -7.85
CA HIS A 24 -16.22 3.39 -9.21
C HIS A 24 -14.87 3.25 -9.95
N ALA A 25 -13.73 3.56 -9.31
CA ALA A 25 -12.42 3.35 -9.89
C ALA A 25 -12.10 1.85 -10.03
N PRO A 26 -11.47 1.41 -11.14
CA PRO A 26 -11.17 -0.01 -11.38
C PRO A 26 -10.25 -0.60 -10.31
N GLU A 27 -9.32 0.18 -9.76
CA GLU A 27 -8.41 -0.21 -8.68
C GLU A 27 -9.12 -0.52 -7.35
N LEU A 28 -10.31 0.05 -7.13
CA LEU A 28 -11.09 -0.11 -5.90
C LEU A 28 -12.27 -1.08 -6.07
N LYS A 29 -12.30 -1.84 -7.17
CA LYS A 29 -13.34 -2.84 -7.46
C LYS A 29 -13.47 -3.88 -6.35
N PHE A 30 -12.35 -4.40 -5.83
CA PHE A 30 -12.37 -5.36 -4.70
C PHE A 30 -13.06 -4.79 -3.45
N TYR A 31 -12.91 -3.48 -3.21
CA TYR A 31 -13.50 -2.77 -2.08
C TYR A 31 -14.98 -2.50 -2.32
N LYS A 32 -15.37 -2.17 -3.55
CA LYS A 32 -16.77 -2.06 -3.99
C LYS A 32 -17.51 -3.39 -3.80
N ASP A 33 -16.94 -4.50 -4.26
CA ASP A 33 -17.53 -5.84 -4.16
C ASP A 33 -17.68 -6.26 -2.68
N TRP A 34 -16.71 -5.91 -1.84
CA TRP A 34 -16.81 -6.11 -0.38
C TRP A 34 -17.95 -5.29 0.25
N LEU A 35 -18.12 -4.03 -0.16
CA LEU A 35 -19.24 -3.20 0.30
C LEU A 35 -20.59 -3.75 -0.16
N GLU A 36 -20.69 -4.27 -1.38
CA GLU A 36 -21.90 -4.92 -1.90
C GLU A 36 -22.22 -6.22 -1.15
N SER A 37 -21.20 -7.01 -0.79
CA SER A 37 -21.35 -8.19 0.08
C SER A 37 -21.84 -7.83 1.48
N LEU A 38 -21.61 -6.60 1.95
CA LEU A 38 -22.14 -6.08 3.21
C LEU A 38 -23.54 -5.45 3.06
N GLY A 39 -24.12 -5.49 1.86
CA GLY A 39 -25.43 -4.93 1.55
C GLY A 39 -25.45 -3.41 1.37
N ALA A 40 -24.30 -2.77 1.13
CA ALA A 40 -24.23 -1.34 0.88
C ALA A 40 -24.72 -1.00 -0.53
N ASN A 41 -25.61 -0.01 -0.63
CA ASN A 41 -26.10 0.48 -1.92
C ASN A 41 -25.28 1.71 -2.36
N ILE A 42 -24.39 1.52 -3.34
CA ILE A 42 -23.52 2.59 -3.85
C ILE A 42 -24.26 3.35 -4.97
N PRO A 43 -24.35 4.69 -4.92
CA PRO A 43 -25.04 5.46 -5.95
C PRO A 43 -24.39 5.28 -7.34
N PRO A 44 -25.18 5.16 -8.41
CA PRO A 44 -24.67 5.01 -9.77
C PRO A 44 -23.89 6.26 -10.21
N PRO A 45 -22.89 6.12 -11.10
CA PRO A 45 -22.15 7.24 -11.63
C PRO A 45 -23.09 8.19 -12.42
N PRO A 46 -22.85 9.51 -12.39
CA PRO A 46 -23.59 10.46 -13.20
C PRO A 46 -23.34 10.17 -14.68
N LYS A 47 -24.41 9.82 -15.39
CA LYS A 47 -24.45 9.68 -16.85
C LYS A 47 -24.07 11.00 -17.53
N THR A 48 -23.07 10.99 -18.39
CA THR A 48 -23.00 11.88 -19.57
C THR A 48 -23.51 11.11 -20.81
N PRO A 49 -24.43 11.67 -21.63
CA PRO A 49 -24.87 11.10 -22.93
C PRO A 49 -24.18 11.82 -24.13
N PRO A 50 -24.51 11.54 -25.42
CA PRO A 50 -24.25 10.35 -26.24
C PRO A 50 -23.51 10.66 -27.60
N SER A 51 -22.94 9.66 -28.26
CA SER A 51 -22.77 9.58 -29.74
C SER A 51 -22.92 8.11 -30.12
N GLU A 52 -24.14 7.65 -30.49
CA GLU A 52 -24.51 7.26 -31.87
C GLU A 52 -23.40 6.44 -32.55
N ASP A 53 -23.53 5.11 -32.60
CA ASP A 53 -24.34 4.45 -33.64
C ASP A 53 -25.19 3.23 -33.18
N ALA A 54 -26.35 3.12 -33.85
CA ALA A 54 -27.29 1.99 -33.99
C ALA A 54 -27.91 1.38 -32.71
N ALA A 55 -29.12 1.84 -32.31
CA ALA A 55 -30.43 1.23 -32.65
C ALA A 55 -30.63 -0.16 -32.01
N SER A 56 -31.67 -0.53 -31.29
CA SER A 56 -33.10 -0.19 -31.13
C SER A 56 -33.53 -1.15 -30.00
N LYS A 57 -34.45 -0.96 -29.07
CA LYS A 57 -35.64 -0.13 -28.93
C LYS A 57 -36.13 -0.35 -27.49
N GLN A 58 -36.54 0.75 -26.86
CA GLN A 58 -37.76 0.95 -26.04
C GLN A 58 -38.18 -0.10 -25.00
N ASN A 59 -38.83 0.26 -23.88
CA ASN A 59 -39.08 1.50 -23.14
C ASN A 59 -40.04 1.08 -22.01
N THR A 60 -39.78 1.56 -20.80
CA THR A 60 -40.71 1.96 -19.72
C THR A 60 -41.80 0.96 -19.24
N SER A 61 -41.65 0.43 -18.02
CA SER A 61 -42.27 0.91 -16.76
C SER A 61 -43.80 0.77 -16.69
N GLN A 62 -44.30 -0.07 -15.78
CA GLN A 62 -44.94 0.34 -14.52
C GLN A 62 -45.73 -0.82 -13.87
N GLU A 63 -45.43 -1.03 -12.59
CA GLU A 63 -46.31 -1.28 -11.43
C GLU A 63 -47.50 -2.27 -11.46
N ALA A 64 -47.71 -2.82 -10.25
CA ALA A 64 -48.91 -3.44 -9.68
C ALA A 64 -49.18 -4.91 -10.10
N ASP A 65 -49.05 -5.87 -9.18
CA ASP A 65 -49.99 -6.24 -8.10
C ASP A 65 -50.85 -7.44 -8.54
N SER A 66 -50.95 -8.40 -7.63
CA SER A 66 -51.98 -9.44 -7.54
C SER A 66 -51.99 -10.63 -8.51
N THR A 67 -51.65 -11.76 -7.89
CA THR A 67 -52.53 -12.94 -7.72
C THR A 67 -52.89 -13.80 -8.93
N THR A 68 -52.62 -15.10 -8.74
CA THR A 68 -53.44 -16.25 -9.14
C THR A 68 -53.14 -16.98 -10.45
N THR A 69 -52.72 -18.23 -10.24
CA THR A 69 -53.14 -19.48 -10.93
C THR A 69 -52.80 -19.67 -12.41
N GLY A 70 -52.05 -20.75 -12.68
CA GLY A 70 -51.94 -21.39 -14.00
C GLY A 70 -53.29 -21.89 -14.54
N PRO A 71 -53.36 -22.59 -15.69
CA PRO A 71 -52.50 -23.76 -15.97
C PRO A 71 -52.16 -24.04 -17.46
N ALA A 72 -51.36 -25.11 -17.64
CA ALA A 72 -51.48 -26.14 -18.69
C ALA A 72 -50.93 -25.92 -20.12
N GLY A 73 -50.18 -26.95 -20.57
CA GLY A 73 -50.06 -27.41 -21.96
C GLY A 73 -48.71 -27.09 -22.62
N GLU A 74 -47.73 -28.02 -22.58
CA GLU A 74 -47.38 -28.96 -23.67
C GLU A 74 -46.70 -28.26 -24.88
N ALA A 75 -45.58 -28.70 -25.47
CA ALA A 75 -44.72 -29.86 -25.34
C ALA A 75 -43.50 -29.65 -26.27
N LYS A 76 -42.30 -30.17 -25.92
CA LYS A 76 -41.36 -30.95 -26.78
C LYS A 76 -39.91 -30.95 -26.25
N GLU A 77 -39.40 -32.17 -26.02
CA GLU A 77 -38.00 -32.67 -26.03
C GLU A 77 -37.09 -32.12 -27.16
N PRO A 78 -35.76 -32.42 -27.21
CA PRO A 78 -34.77 -32.85 -26.20
C PRO A 78 -33.41 -32.04 -26.24
N GLU A 79 -32.45 -32.42 -25.39
CA GLU A 79 -31.05 -31.92 -25.14
C GLU A 79 -30.15 -31.50 -26.33
N PRO A 80 -29.13 -30.62 -26.11
CA PRO A 80 -27.76 -31.11 -25.85
C PRO A 80 -26.92 -30.33 -24.80
N GLU A 81 -25.86 -31.00 -24.32
CA GLU A 81 -24.84 -30.58 -23.34
C GLU A 81 -24.24 -29.16 -23.51
N PRO A 82 -23.80 -28.50 -22.41
CA PRO A 82 -23.11 -27.21 -22.45
C PRO A 82 -21.64 -27.34 -22.91
N GLU A 83 -21.25 -26.57 -23.93
CA GLU A 83 -19.83 -26.33 -24.27
C GLU A 83 -19.11 -25.56 -23.14
N PRO A 84 -17.82 -25.85 -22.87
CA PRO A 84 -17.05 -25.18 -21.82
C PRO A 84 -16.75 -23.71 -22.16
N GLU A 85 -16.95 -22.82 -21.18
CA GLU A 85 -16.59 -21.39 -21.28
C GLU A 85 -15.08 -21.19 -21.56
N PRO A 86 -14.70 -20.24 -22.45
CA PRO A 86 -13.31 -19.92 -22.71
C PRO A 86 -12.65 -19.23 -21.50
N GLU A 87 -11.42 -19.66 -21.18
CA GLU A 87 -10.57 -19.08 -20.13
C GLU A 87 -10.33 -17.57 -20.36
N PRO A 88 -10.27 -16.77 -19.28
CA PRO A 88 -10.02 -15.33 -19.37
C PRO A 88 -8.61 -15.04 -19.91
N GLU A 89 -8.52 -14.21 -20.94
CA GLU A 89 -7.26 -13.71 -21.49
C GLU A 89 -6.48 -12.91 -20.42
N PRO A 90 -5.14 -13.02 -20.36
CA PRO A 90 -4.34 -12.29 -19.39
C PRO A 90 -4.42 -10.78 -19.65
N GLU A 91 -4.61 -10.01 -18.58
CA GLU A 91 -4.62 -8.56 -18.60
C GLU A 91 -3.29 -8.04 -19.20
N VAL A 92 -3.40 -7.21 -20.25
CA VAL A 92 -2.25 -6.56 -20.89
C VAL A 92 -1.54 -5.67 -19.88
N GLU A 93 -0.35 -6.10 -19.47
CA GLU A 93 0.58 -5.34 -18.64
C GLU A 93 0.92 -4.03 -19.38
N SER A 94 0.67 -2.89 -18.73
CA SER A 94 0.82 -1.54 -19.31
C SER A 94 2.25 -1.31 -19.85
N GLU A 95 2.37 -0.86 -21.10
CA GLU A 95 3.65 -0.49 -21.77
C GLU A 95 4.44 0.64 -21.06
N GLU A 96 3.90 1.25 -20.00
CA GLU A 96 4.63 2.27 -19.21
C GLU A 96 5.69 1.67 -18.26
N SER A 97 5.76 0.34 -18.08
CA SER A 97 6.77 -0.33 -17.26
C SER A 97 8.02 -0.79 -18.04
N ASP A 98 8.04 -0.69 -19.37
CA ASP A 98 9.17 -1.10 -20.22
C ASP A 98 10.25 0.00 -20.35
N ILE A 99 10.59 0.63 -19.23
CA ILE A 99 11.76 1.49 -19.11
C ILE A 99 12.85 0.66 -18.45
N GLU A 100 13.90 0.34 -19.22
CA GLU A 100 15.11 -0.30 -18.69
C GLU A 100 15.75 0.62 -17.63
N ILE A 101 15.50 0.33 -16.36
CA ILE A 101 16.12 1.05 -15.24
C ILE A 101 17.59 0.64 -15.19
N ASP A 102 18.48 1.61 -15.40
CA ASP A 102 19.91 1.43 -15.25
C ASP A 102 20.23 1.01 -13.80
N MET A 103 20.83 -0.17 -13.68
CA MET A 103 21.26 -0.75 -12.39
C MET A 103 22.75 -0.48 -12.11
N GLU A 104 23.43 0.37 -12.90
CA GLU A 104 24.80 0.77 -12.63
C GLU A 104 24.91 1.46 -11.26
N GLY A 105 25.73 0.88 -10.38
CA GLY A 105 25.93 1.35 -9.00
C GLY A 105 25.00 0.72 -7.96
N VAL A 106 24.08 -0.17 -8.34
CA VAL A 106 23.30 -0.96 -7.38
C VAL A 106 24.20 -2.01 -6.73
N ILE A 107 24.36 -1.91 -5.42
CA ILE A 107 25.08 -2.89 -4.60
C ILE A 107 24.10 -3.86 -3.94
N GLU A 108 24.57 -5.07 -3.62
CA GLU A 108 23.82 -6.00 -2.79
C GLU A 108 23.50 -5.37 -1.43
N GLY A 109 22.33 -5.72 -0.88
CA GLY A 109 21.92 -5.24 0.44
C GLY A 109 22.84 -5.74 1.55
N ASP A 110 22.96 -4.96 2.62
CA ASP A 110 23.73 -5.36 3.80
C ASP A 110 23.15 -6.64 4.42
N THR A 111 24.00 -7.66 4.59
CA THR A 111 23.67 -8.93 5.26
C THR A 111 24.03 -8.94 6.74
N GLY A 112 24.56 -7.85 7.26
CA GLY A 112 24.93 -7.67 8.65
C GLY A 112 23.75 -7.75 9.62
N GLY A 113 24.08 -8.02 10.89
CA GLY A 113 23.11 -7.94 11.98
C GLY A 113 22.82 -6.48 12.38
N PRO A 114 21.72 -6.22 13.11
CA PRO A 114 21.46 -4.90 13.68
C PRO A 114 22.64 -4.41 14.53
N LEU A 115 23.05 -3.15 14.30
CA LEU A 115 24.08 -2.51 15.12
C LEU A 115 23.56 -2.24 16.54
N GLU A 116 24.47 -2.18 17.52
CA GLU A 116 24.11 -1.88 18.90
C GLU A 116 23.70 -0.40 19.04
N MET A 117 22.54 -0.15 19.65
CA MET A 117 21.90 1.18 19.73
C MET A 117 21.96 1.81 21.12
N GLY A 118 22.62 1.17 22.10
CA GLY A 118 22.61 1.62 23.49
C GLY A 118 21.24 1.41 24.16
N ASP A 119 21.06 2.00 25.34
CA ASP A 119 19.82 1.95 26.11
C ASP A 119 19.15 3.32 26.12
N GLU A 120 18.04 3.48 25.38
CA GLU A 120 17.29 4.73 25.30
C GLU A 120 16.74 5.20 26.66
N SER A 121 16.60 4.33 27.66
CA SER A 121 16.10 4.71 28.99
C SER A 121 17.19 5.24 29.92
N LEU A 122 18.46 5.16 29.51
CA LEU A 122 19.61 5.58 30.30
C LEU A 122 19.59 7.10 30.53
N GLU A 123 19.66 7.50 31.80
CA GLU A 123 19.89 8.91 32.16
C GLU A 123 21.35 9.26 31.91
N VAL A 124 21.59 10.15 30.94
CA VAL A 124 22.93 10.60 30.57
C VAL A 124 23.37 11.68 31.56
N THR A 125 24.38 11.37 32.36
CA THR A 125 25.04 12.34 33.24
C THR A 125 26.05 13.19 32.45
N GLU A 126 26.49 14.31 33.03
CA GLU A 126 27.49 15.19 32.42
C GLU A 126 28.82 14.46 32.14
N GLU A 127 29.25 13.59 33.06
CA GLU A 127 30.46 12.77 32.88
C GLU A 127 30.33 11.79 31.70
N MET A 128 29.16 11.16 31.53
CA MET A 128 28.91 10.26 30.38
C MET A 128 28.84 11.01 29.06
N MET A 129 28.35 12.26 29.09
CA MET A 129 28.34 13.13 27.91
C MET A 129 29.77 13.50 27.48
N ASP A 130 30.64 13.82 28.43
CA ASP A 130 32.04 14.13 28.15
C ASP A 130 32.80 12.91 27.63
N GLU A 131 32.61 11.74 28.22
CA GLU A 131 33.19 10.48 27.72
C GLU A 131 32.71 10.17 26.30
N ALA A 132 31.41 10.31 26.03
CA ALA A 132 30.85 10.11 24.69
C ALA A 132 31.43 11.09 23.68
N ASN A 133 31.65 12.35 24.08
CA ASN A 133 32.25 13.36 23.21
C ASN A 133 33.75 13.14 22.96
N SER A 134 34.48 12.59 23.93
CA SER A 134 35.87 12.13 23.72
C SER A 134 35.91 11.03 22.67
N LYS A 135 35.10 9.99 22.83
CA LYS A 135 35.02 8.88 21.86
C LYS A 135 34.56 9.32 20.48
N ARG A 136 33.64 10.29 20.39
CA ARG A 136 33.25 10.91 19.12
C ARG A 136 34.45 11.55 18.41
N THR A 137 35.33 12.20 19.17
CA THR A 137 36.51 12.87 18.60
C THR A 137 37.53 11.85 18.11
N GLU A 138 37.76 10.79 18.88
CA GLU A 138 38.61 9.66 18.47
C GLU A 138 38.06 8.95 17.23
N ALA A 139 36.74 8.68 17.20
CA ALA A 139 36.06 8.07 16.06
C ALA A 139 36.19 8.91 14.79
N MET A 140 36.07 10.24 14.91
CA MET A 140 36.27 11.15 13.78
C MET A 140 37.72 11.16 13.28
N SER A 141 38.71 11.00 14.17
CA SER A 141 40.10 10.85 13.77
C SER A 141 40.29 9.55 12.98
N ALA A 142 39.82 8.41 13.51
CA ALA A 142 39.90 7.13 12.84
C ALA A 142 39.20 7.14 11.47
N MET A 143 38.05 7.79 11.37
CA MET A 143 37.34 8.01 10.10
C MET A 143 38.18 8.83 9.10
N SER A 144 38.90 9.86 9.57
CA SER A 144 39.78 10.65 8.70
C SER A 144 41.02 9.90 8.24
N ASP A 145 41.49 8.93 9.04
CA ASP A 145 42.61 8.05 8.71
C ASP A 145 42.20 6.88 7.79
N GLY A 146 40.90 6.73 7.52
CA GLY A 146 40.34 5.66 6.68
C GLY A 146 40.04 4.35 7.43
N ASN A 147 40.22 4.32 8.76
CA ASN A 147 39.94 3.16 9.60
C ASN A 147 38.45 3.14 9.99
N LEU A 148 37.59 2.77 9.03
CA LEU A 148 36.13 2.84 9.20
C LEU A 148 35.61 1.87 10.26
N ASP A 149 36.14 0.64 10.35
CA ASP A 149 35.70 -0.35 11.34
C ASP A 149 35.95 0.11 12.77
N ASP A 150 37.13 0.67 13.04
CA ASP A 150 37.48 1.22 14.35
C ASP A 150 36.61 2.45 14.67
N ALA A 151 36.34 3.31 13.68
CA ALA A 151 35.44 4.45 13.84
C ALA A 151 34.02 4.00 14.19
N LEU A 152 33.49 2.96 13.53
CA LEU A 152 32.17 2.38 13.83
C LEU A 152 32.10 1.83 15.25
N ALA A 153 33.15 1.13 15.70
CA ALA A 153 33.24 0.63 17.07
C ALA A 153 33.23 1.78 18.08
N LEU A 154 34.06 2.81 17.87
CA LEU A 154 34.16 3.98 18.75
C LEU A 154 32.85 4.79 18.79
N PHE A 155 32.17 4.99 17.66
CA PHE A 155 30.85 5.63 17.63
C PHE A 155 29.81 4.80 18.36
N THR A 156 29.85 3.48 18.22
CA THR A 156 28.94 2.58 18.94
C THR A 156 29.17 2.67 20.45
N GLU A 157 30.42 2.72 20.91
CA GLU A 157 30.73 2.95 22.32
C GLU A 157 30.27 4.33 22.81
N ALA A 158 30.41 5.37 21.98
CA ALA A 158 29.89 6.71 22.30
C ALA A 158 28.36 6.70 22.44
N ILE A 159 27.65 5.98 21.58
CA ILE A 159 26.18 5.83 21.64
C ILE A 159 25.74 5.11 22.91
N LYS A 160 26.46 4.06 23.35
CA LYS A 160 26.15 3.39 24.63
C LYS A 160 26.25 4.33 25.83
N LYS A 161 27.12 5.35 25.75
CA LYS A 161 27.32 6.35 26.81
C LYS A 161 26.34 7.52 26.72
N ASN A 162 26.00 7.95 25.50
CA ASN A 162 25.01 9.00 25.26
C ASN A 162 24.05 8.61 24.13
N PRO A 163 23.05 7.77 24.43
CA PRO A 163 22.10 7.26 23.43
C PRO A 163 21.11 8.32 22.93
N HIS A 164 21.04 9.49 23.58
CA HIS A 164 20.16 10.60 23.19
C HIS A 164 20.82 11.55 22.17
N SER A 165 22.10 11.36 21.86
CA SER A 165 22.82 12.23 20.93
C SER A 165 22.58 11.84 19.48
N ALA A 166 21.65 12.52 18.81
CA ALA A 166 21.37 12.36 17.38
C ALA A 166 22.63 12.48 16.48
N LEU A 167 23.59 13.33 16.89
CA LEU A 167 24.83 13.54 16.14
C LEU A 167 25.68 12.27 16.06
N LEU A 168 25.70 11.44 17.11
CA LEU A 168 26.50 10.21 17.13
C LEU A 168 25.98 9.20 16.11
N TYR A 169 24.66 9.03 16.02
CA TYR A 169 24.04 8.17 15.01
C TYR A 169 24.29 8.67 13.59
N ALA A 170 24.11 9.97 13.36
CA ALA A 170 24.33 10.58 12.05
C ALA A 170 25.79 10.45 11.58
N LYS A 171 26.76 10.52 12.50
CA LYS A 171 28.17 10.34 12.20
C LYS A 171 28.54 8.88 11.98
N ARG A 172 27.92 7.93 12.68
CA ARG A 172 28.15 6.50 12.47
C ARG A 172 27.63 6.00 11.12
N ALA A 173 26.57 6.61 10.60
CA ALA A 173 25.94 6.21 9.34
C ALA A 173 26.63 6.76 8.08
N ARG A 174 27.64 7.62 8.23
CA ARG A 174 28.31 8.35 7.15
C ARG A 174 29.74 7.92 7.00
#